data_AF-A0A0B2V1W4-F1
#
_entry.id   AF-A0A0B2V1W4-F1
#
_cell.length_a   1.000
_cell.length_b   1.000
_cell.length_c   1.000
_cell.angle_alpha   90.00
_cell.angle_beta   90.00
_cell.angle_gamma   90.00
#
_symmetry.space_group_name_H-M   'P 1'
#
loop_
_entity.id
_entity.type
_entity.pdbx_description
1 polymer ?
#
loop_
_entity_poly.entity_id
_entity_poly.type
_entity_poly.pdbx_seq_one_letter_code
_entity_poly.pdbx_strand_id
1 'polypeptide(L)'
;MASTLPAPPLEKDRMPVIGDIMKAQHHSYKIIATIGEGGYGTVFEGSDSNDRRVAIKAEKYSKSMLHVEVCAMKAAARVHAEHICELIDYAIIRSLTKKLNL
;
A
#
# COMPACT_ATOMS: atom_id res chain seq x y z
N MET A 1 -0.54 -3.31 -41.63
CA MET A 1 -1.03 -4.25 -40.59
C MET A 1 -0.31 -3.93 -39.28
N ALA A 2 -0.78 -2.94 -38.51
CA ALA A 2 -0.23 -2.66 -37.19
C ALA A 2 -1.00 -3.54 -36.19
N SER A 3 -0.37 -4.61 -35.72
CA SER A 3 -0.92 -5.47 -34.67
C SER A 3 -0.90 -4.67 -33.36
N THR A 4 -2.03 -4.08 -32.98
CA THR A 4 -2.23 -3.59 -31.62
C THR A 4 -2.28 -4.81 -30.70
N LEU A 5 -1.20 -5.06 -29.98
CA LEU A 5 -1.19 -6.04 -28.90
C LEU A 5 -2.28 -5.64 -27.89
N PRO A 6 -3.12 -6.58 -27.41
CA PRO A 6 -4.08 -6.28 -26.37
C PRO A 6 -3.34 -5.73 -25.16
N ALA A 7 -3.84 -4.63 -24.60
CA ALA A 7 -3.29 -4.06 -23.38
C ALA A 7 -3.17 -5.18 -22.31
N PRO A 8 -2.06 -5.25 -21.56
CA PRO A 8 -1.88 -6.26 -20.54
C PRO A 8 -3.12 -6.31 -19.63
N PRO A 9 -3.57 -7.50 -19.21
CA PRO A 9 -4.65 -7.61 -18.25
C PRO A 9 -4.34 -6.72 -17.04
N LEU A 10 -5.27 -5.81 -16.69
CA LEU A 10 -5.16 -4.98 -15.51
C LEU A 10 -5.01 -5.90 -14.30
N GLU A 11 -3.80 -6.00 -13.76
CA GLU A 11 -3.48 -6.98 -12.73
C GLU A 11 -4.19 -6.58 -11.43
N LYS A 12 -5.27 -7.31 -11.15
CA LYS A 12 -5.99 -7.24 -9.89
C LYS A 12 -5.00 -7.68 -8.80
N ASP A 13 -4.66 -6.78 -7.89
CA ASP A 13 -3.67 -6.95 -6.82
C ASP A 13 -2.20 -6.67 -7.20
N ARG A 14 -1.93 -5.77 -8.14
CA ARG A 14 -0.56 -5.27 -8.36
C ARG A 14 0.03 -4.70 -7.06
N MET A 15 1.17 -5.24 -6.66
CA MET A 15 1.96 -4.74 -5.53
C MET A 15 2.63 -3.40 -5.91
N PRO A 16 2.88 -2.47 -4.95
CA PRO A 16 3.73 -1.31 -5.21
C PRO A 16 5.06 -1.68 -5.86
N VAL A 17 5.55 -0.82 -6.74
CA VAL A 17 6.91 -0.86 -7.28
C VAL A 17 7.66 0.41 -6.92
N ILE A 18 8.98 0.35 -6.91
CA ILE A 18 9.85 1.51 -6.65
C ILE A 18 9.50 2.64 -7.63
N GLY A 19 9.32 3.85 -7.09
CA GLY A 19 8.92 5.03 -7.85
C GLY A 19 7.40 5.28 -7.89
N ASP A 20 6.57 4.32 -7.49
CA ASP A 20 5.12 4.53 -7.39
C ASP A 20 4.79 5.64 -6.38
N ILE A 21 3.67 6.33 -6.61
CA ILE A 21 3.06 7.23 -5.63
C ILE A 21 1.75 6.60 -5.16
N MET A 22 1.71 6.23 -3.88
CA MET A 22 0.54 5.64 -3.23
C MET A 22 -0.25 6.71 -2.48
N LYS A 23 -1.52 6.88 -2.84
CA LYS A 23 -2.44 7.77 -2.12
C LYS A 23 -3.07 7.02 -0.96
N ALA A 24 -2.88 7.55 0.25
CA ALA A 24 -3.55 7.10 1.45
C ALA A 24 -4.65 8.09 1.86
N GLN A 25 -5.16 8.00 3.09
CA GLN A 25 -6.28 8.85 3.51
C GLN A 25 -5.85 10.29 3.73
N HIS A 26 -4.68 10.51 4.33
CA HIS A 26 -4.21 11.85 4.70
C HIS A 26 -3.03 12.30 3.84
N HIS A 27 -2.19 11.36 3.41
CA HIS A 27 -0.97 11.68 2.67
C HIS A 27 -0.82 10.87 1.38
N SER A 28 0.11 11.30 0.54
CA SER A 28 0.63 10.51 -0.58
C SER A 28 2.07 10.13 -0.29
N TYR A 29 2.42 8.89 -0.57
CA TYR A 29 3.75 8.37 -0.29
C TYR A 29 4.42 7.87 -1.56
N LYS A 30 5.65 8.31 -1.81
CA LYS A 30 6.50 7.78 -2.88
C LYS A 30 7.20 6.53 -2.38
N ILE A 31 7.17 5.44 -3.15
CA ILE A 31 7.88 4.19 -2.85
C ILE A 31 9.35 4.34 -3.27
N ILE A 32 10.26 4.02 -2.35
CA ILE A 32 11.70 4.29 -2.52
C ILE A 32 12.50 3.00 -2.61
N ALA A 33 12.24 2.05 -1.72
CA ALA A 33 12.94 0.78 -1.70
C ALA A 33 12.07 -0.30 -1.07
N THR A 34 12.39 -1.57 -1.36
CA THR A 34 11.88 -2.70 -0.58
C THR A 34 12.79 -2.90 0.62
N ILE A 35 12.23 -2.95 1.83
CA ILE A 35 12.97 -3.12 3.08
C ILE A 35 12.64 -4.40 3.85
N GLY A 36 11.60 -5.13 3.42
CA GLY A 36 11.28 -6.43 3.99
C GLY A 36 10.28 -7.20 3.16
N GLU A 37 10.40 -8.52 3.18
CA GLU A 37 9.48 -9.45 2.50
C GLU A 37 9.08 -10.56 3.46
N GLY A 38 7.82 -11.00 3.37
CA GLY A 38 7.31 -12.10 4.19
C GLY A 38 6.09 -12.76 3.57
N GLY A 39 5.60 -13.83 4.20
CA GLY A 39 4.49 -14.63 3.66
C GLY A 39 3.17 -13.87 3.48
N TYR A 40 3.00 -12.75 4.20
CA TYR A 40 1.78 -11.95 4.17
C TYR A 40 1.88 -10.73 3.23
N GLY A 41 3.09 -10.30 2.84
CA GLY A 41 3.26 -9.15 1.97
C GLY A 41 4.67 -8.58 1.98
N THR A 42 4.79 -7.36 1.47
CA THR A 42 6.06 -6.65 1.33
C THR A 42 6.01 -5.35 2.12
N VAL A 43 7.12 -5.01 2.76
CA VAL A 43 7.33 -3.75 3.45
C VAL A 43 8.27 -2.90 2.59
N PHE A 44 7.79 -1.71 2.26
CA PHE A 44 8.51 -0.71 1.48
C PHE A 44 8.94 0.42 2.38
N GLU A 45 10.07 1.03 2.03
CA GLU A 45 10.37 2.38 2.47
C GLU A 45 9.67 3.38 1.55
N GLY A 46 9.05 4.39 2.15
CA GLY A 46 8.49 5.52 1.41
C GLY A 46 8.78 6.87 2.04
N SER A 47 8.47 7.93 1.30
CA SER A 47 8.50 9.31 1.79
C SER A 47 7.18 10.01 1.52
N ASP A 48 6.74 10.85 2.46
CA ASP A 48 5.65 11.79 2.24
C ASP A 48 6.14 13.06 1.51
N SER A 49 5.26 14.05 1.36
CA SER A 49 5.57 15.33 0.74
C SER A 49 6.51 16.23 1.56
N ASN A 50 6.74 15.90 2.83
CA ASN A 50 7.63 16.62 3.74
C ASN A 50 8.96 15.88 3.92
N ASP A 51 9.27 14.93 3.04
CA ASP A 51 10.45 14.05 3.10
C ASP A 51 10.55 13.20 4.38
N ARG A 52 9.46 13.03 5.13
CA ARG A 52 9.44 12.09 6.27
C ARG A 52 9.48 10.66 5.75
N ARG A 53 10.48 9.90 6.21
CA ARG A 53 10.63 8.46 5.89
C ARG A 53 9.65 7.61 6.70
N VAL A 54 9.01 6.66 6.04
CA VAL A 54 8.03 5.74 6.64
C VAL A 54 8.21 4.32 6.12
N ALA A 55 7.78 3.34 6.92
CA ALA A 55 7.59 1.97 6.47
C ALA A 55 6.14 1.78 5.99
N ILE A 56 5.96 1.24 4.79
CA ILE A 56 4.67 1.00 4.15
C ILE A 56 4.53 -0.49 3.92
N LYS A 57 3.67 -1.15 4.70
CA LYS A 57 3.34 -2.55 4.48
C LYS A 57 2.18 -2.66 3.50
N ALA A 58 2.36 -3.47 2.45
CA ALA A 58 1.33 -3.76 1.46
C ALA A 58 1.14 -5.27 1.30
N GLU A 59 -0.12 -5.65 1.13
CA GLU A 59 -0.54 -7.02 0.88
C GLU A 59 -1.47 -7.05 -0.35
N LYS A 60 -1.55 -8.20 -1.01
CA LYS A 60 -2.53 -8.40 -2.08
C LYS A 60 -3.93 -8.36 -1.49
N TYR A 61 -4.83 -7.56 -2.07
CA TYR A 61 -6.17 -7.36 -1.53
C TYR A 61 -6.93 -8.69 -1.35
N SER A 62 -6.80 -9.62 -2.30
CA SER A 62 -7.44 -10.95 -2.24
C SER A 62 -7.04 -11.82 -1.04
N LYS A 63 -5.93 -11.51 -0.36
CA LYS A 63 -5.41 -12.28 0.78
C LYS A 63 -5.13 -11.43 2.01
N SER A 64 -5.57 -10.16 2.01
CA SER A 64 -5.07 -9.22 2.99
C SER A 64 -5.65 -9.40 4.39
N MET A 65 -4.77 -9.53 5.37
CA MET A 65 -5.04 -9.53 6.81
C MET A 65 -4.63 -8.21 7.48
N LEU A 66 -4.22 -7.19 6.71
CA LEU A 66 -3.82 -5.86 7.23
C LEU A 66 -4.85 -5.23 8.18
N HIS A 67 -6.14 -5.53 8.01
CA HIS A 67 -7.17 -5.02 8.91
C HIS A 67 -6.95 -5.44 10.37
N VAL A 68 -6.42 -6.65 10.61
CA VAL A 68 -6.08 -7.16 11.95
C VAL A 68 -4.91 -6.37 12.53
N GLU A 69 -3.87 -6.14 11.74
CA GLU A 69 -2.69 -5.39 12.15
C GLU A 69 -3.03 -3.93 12.46
N VAL A 70 -3.84 -3.30 11.60
CA VAL A 70 -4.37 -1.94 11.83
C VAL A 70 -5.18 -1.89 13.11
N CYS A 71 -6.02 -2.88 13.40
CA CYS A 71 -6.77 -2.95 14.66
C CYS A 71 -5.85 -3.08 15.89
N ALA A 72 -4.82 -3.93 15.82
CA ALA A 72 -3.84 -4.10 16.89
C ALA A 72 -3.04 -2.83 17.14
N MET A 73 -2.54 -2.18 16.08
CA MET A 73 -1.79 -0.93 16.18
C MET A 73 -2.66 0.21 16.73
N LYS A 74 -3.93 0.30 16.31
CA LYS A 74 -4.89 1.25 16.90
C LYS A 74 -5.13 0.98 18.39
N ALA A 75 -5.17 -0.29 18.81
CA ALA A 75 -5.32 -0.64 20.22
C ALA A 75 -4.08 -0.28 21.04
N ALA A 76 -2.88 -0.57 20.52
CA ALA A 76 -1.62 -0.21 21.13
C ALA A 76 -1.46 1.31 21.29
N ALA A 77 -1.87 2.08 20.27
CA ALA A 77 -1.85 3.54 20.33
C ALA A 77 -2.72 4.10 21.47
N ARG A 78 -3.92 3.51 21.72
CA ARG A 78 -4.82 3.95 22.81
C ARG A 78 -4.22 3.76 24.20
N VAL A 79 -3.29 2.84 24.37
CA VAL A 79 -2.61 2.58 25.66
C VAL A 79 -1.20 3.15 25.71
N HIS A 80 -0.80 3.98 24.72
CA HIS A 80 0.54 4.55 24.62
C HIS A 80 1.66 3.49 24.72
N ALA A 81 1.48 2.33 24.07
CA ALA A 81 2.48 1.27 24.11
C ALA A 81 3.75 1.69 23.34
N GLU A 82 4.81 2.04 24.06
CA GLU A 82 6.08 2.51 23.49
C GLU A 82 6.82 1.46 22.65
N HIS A 83 6.54 0.18 22.88
CA HIS A 83 7.20 -0.94 22.20
C HIS A 83 6.50 -1.37 20.90
N ILE A 84 5.41 -0.69 20.51
CA ILE A 84 4.65 -0.99 19.29
C ILE A 84 4.73 0.21 18.35
N CYS A 85 4.93 -0.07 17.06
CA CYS A 85 4.98 0.97 16.04
C CYS A 85 3.65 1.74 15.93
N GLU A 86 3.75 3.05 15.71
CA GLU A 86 2.59 3.90 15.46
C GLU A 86 1.98 3.66 14.08
N LEU A 87 0.64 3.65 14.00
CA LEU A 87 -0.07 3.72 12.72
C LEU A 87 -0.17 5.18 12.26
N ILE A 88 0.60 5.56 11.24
CA ILE A 88 0.56 6.92 10.69
C ILE A 88 -0.63 7.12 9.74
N ASP A 89 -0.84 6.19 8.81
CA ASP A 89 -1.89 6.27 7.79
C ASP A 89 -2.27 4.84 7.34
N TYR A 90 -3.40 4.68 6.66
CA TYR A 90 -3.79 3.41 6.03
C TYR A 90 -4.70 3.65 4.83
N ALA A 91 -4.63 2.74 3.85
CA ALA A 91 -5.43 2.84 2.63
C ALA A 91 -5.79 1.47 2.08
N ILE A 92 -6.94 1.41 1.39
CA ILE A 92 -7.31 0.26 0.57
C ILE A 92 -7.26 0.73 -0.87
N ILE A 93 -6.23 0.30 -1.60
CA ILE A 93 -6.10 0.64 -3.01
C ILE A 93 -6.94 -0.35 -3.82
N ARG A 94 -8.12 0.11 -4.26
CA ARG A 94 -8.92 -0.60 -5.25
C ARG A 94 -8.46 -0.16 -6.63
N SER A 95 -8.04 -1.09 -7.47
CA SER A 95 -7.92 -0.80 -8.90
C SER A 95 -9.32 -0.42 -9.39
N LEU A 96 -9.52 0.84 -9.74
CA LEU A 96 -10.79 1.33 -10.28
C LEU A 96 -10.98 0.64 -11.64
N THR A 97 -11.83 -0.39 -11.69
CA THR A 97 -12.60 -0.66 -12.91
C THR A 97 -13.39 0.60 -13.21
N LYS A 98 -12.87 1.46 -14.09
CA LYS A 98 -13.73 2.40 -14.81
C LYS A 98 -14.78 1.52 -15.50
N LYS A 99 -16.03 1.55 -15.03
CA LYS A 99 -17.17 1.32 -15.91
C LYS A 99 -17.11 2.42 -16.97
N LEU A 100 -16.38 2.16 -18.05
CA LEU A 100 -16.62 2.80 -19.32
C LEU A 100 -17.95 2.22 -19.81
N ASN A 101 -19.05 2.80 -19.31
CA ASN A 101 -20.32 2.73 -20.01
C ASN A 101 -20.18 3.76 -21.15
N LEU A 102 -19.84 3.28 -22.34
CA LEU A 102 -20.26 3.89 -23.60
C LEU A 102 -21.72 3.52 -23.84
#